data_AF-A0AAJ2ERZ6-F1
#
_entry.id   AF-A0AAJ2ERZ6-F1
#
_cell.length_a   1.000
_cell.length_b   1.000
_cell.length_c   1.000
_cell.angle_alpha   90.00
_cell.angle_beta   90.00
_cell.angle_gamma   90.00
#
_symmetry.space_group_name_H-M   'P 1'
#
loop_
_entity.id
_entity.type
_entity.pdbx_description
1 polymer ?
#
loop_
_entity_poly.entity_id
_entity_poly.type
_entity_poly.pdbx_seq_one_letter_code
_entity_poly.pdbx_strand_id
1 'polypeptide(L)'
;MKRMNRLAVGLLRWVLCWMAALMLVPSSAWATASCTVNYSSFTLTLPPSVAVARDLPNGSILTAWSLSPSKNDYWTCIVTGQVYTGTDFETAGITTGGPTVYTANYQGVDFEVYPTNVPGVGIAMGGYVIPNSLPAGPRTFSKLGRQWNNNGTIYNGGQLIVALVKIGDITPGTATGMVAQAFSWQTLTPPPAGDVPSAGVINFYITPVVITVLTCQTPDVTVPMGIQGPADLPSIGPAPSKVSSFNLSLNNCPGGTAVSGTYAGQIHSIQYRIDPSSGLVAGYSNVAALSGSPTAAGVGIQLYDRTGAVFPYGTYIALNGFDSANGGNYTIPMQARYYRTGALGAGPANATMTMTVLYQ
;
A
#
# COMPACT_ATOMS: atom_id res chain seq x y z
N MET A 1 34.32 56.64 71.15
CA MET A 1 33.07 55.84 71.08
C MET A 1 31.97 56.37 70.14
N LYS A 2 31.91 57.67 69.75
CA LYS A 2 30.83 58.18 68.85
C LYS A 2 30.97 57.86 67.34
N ARG A 3 32.14 57.43 66.84
CA ARG A 3 32.37 57.12 65.41
C ARG A 3 32.03 55.69 64.98
N MET A 4 32.10 54.70 65.89
CA MET A 4 31.78 53.29 65.57
C MET A 4 30.27 53.04 65.34
N ASN A 5 29.38 53.79 66.00
CA ASN A 5 27.92 53.66 65.81
C ASN A 5 27.43 54.15 64.43
N ARG A 6 28.13 55.09 63.79
CA ARG A 6 27.71 55.60 62.46
C ARG A 6 28.06 54.64 61.32
N LEU A 7 29.18 53.93 61.43
CA LEU A 7 29.58 52.89 60.49
C LEU A 7 28.66 51.67 60.57
N ALA A 8 28.31 51.21 61.78
CA ALA A 8 27.39 50.08 61.98
C ALA A 8 25.97 50.36 61.43
N VAL A 9 25.43 51.57 61.65
CA VAL A 9 24.11 51.96 61.11
C VAL A 9 24.14 52.15 59.59
N GLY A 10 25.25 52.62 59.03
CA GLY A 10 25.44 52.73 57.58
C GLY A 10 25.51 51.36 56.90
N LEU A 11 26.22 50.41 57.50
CA LEU A 11 26.33 49.03 57.01
C LEU A 11 24.98 48.30 57.09
N LEU A 12 24.23 48.48 58.18
CA LEU A 12 22.90 47.89 58.35
C LEU A 12 21.89 48.42 57.30
N ARG A 13 21.94 49.72 56.98
CA ARG A 13 21.12 50.32 55.91
C ARG A 13 21.49 49.80 54.53
N TRP A 14 22.78 49.58 54.26
CA TRP A 14 23.25 48.98 53.01
C TRP A 14 22.79 47.53 52.88
N VAL A 15 22.90 46.72 53.94
CA VAL A 15 22.44 45.33 53.94
C VAL A 15 20.92 45.24 53.76
N LEU A 16 20.14 46.12 54.42
CA LEU A 16 18.68 46.19 54.23
C LEU A 16 18.29 46.63 52.80
N CYS A 17 19.02 47.56 52.19
CA CYS A 17 18.80 47.94 50.79
C CYS A 17 19.15 46.80 49.81
N TRP A 18 20.21 46.03 50.08
CA TRP A 18 20.57 44.86 49.28
C TRP A 18 19.56 43.72 49.41
N MET A 19 19.05 43.45 50.62
CA MET A 19 17.98 42.45 50.81
C MET A 19 16.66 42.88 50.16
N ALA A 20 16.31 44.17 50.22
CA ALA A 20 15.14 44.68 49.51
C ALA A 20 15.30 44.60 47.99
N ALA A 21 16.51 44.86 47.45
CA ALA A 21 16.82 44.70 46.03
C ALA A 21 16.77 43.23 45.57
N LEU A 22 17.15 42.28 46.43
CA LEU A 22 17.02 40.84 46.18
C LEU A 22 15.56 40.36 46.20
N MET A 23 14.67 41.01 46.96
CA MET A 23 13.22 40.74 46.95
C MET A 23 12.48 41.39 45.78
N LEU A 24 13.15 42.30 45.05
CA LEU A 24 12.65 42.96 43.83
C LEU A 24 13.15 42.28 42.54
N VAL A 25 13.86 41.15 42.64
CA VAL A 25 14.15 40.33 41.46
C VAL A 25 12.81 39.76 41.00
N PRO A 26 12.31 40.13 39.81
CA PRO A 26 11.06 39.56 39.31
C PRO A 26 11.24 38.04 39.25
N SER A 27 10.36 37.30 39.93
CA SER A 27 10.22 35.88 39.67
C SER A 27 9.90 35.75 38.19
N SER A 28 10.87 35.26 37.42
CA SER A 28 10.62 34.89 36.02
C SER A 28 9.52 33.82 36.05
N ALA A 29 8.29 34.20 35.69
CA ALA A 29 7.21 33.24 35.52
C ALA A 29 7.55 32.42 34.27
N TRP A 30 7.96 31.18 34.47
CA TRP A 30 8.26 30.27 33.37
C TRP A 30 6.95 29.90 32.68
N ALA A 31 6.92 29.99 31.35
CA ALA A 31 5.80 29.46 30.59
C ALA A 31 5.79 27.93 30.73
N THR A 32 4.64 27.31 31.01
CA THR A 32 4.51 25.86 31.21
C THR A 32 3.18 25.37 30.65
N ALA A 33 3.11 24.11 30.25
CA ALA A 33 1.87 23.44 29.89
C ALA A 33 1.79 22.08 30.60
N SER A 34 0.68 21.81 31.30
CA SER A 34 0.40 20.50 31.90
C SER A 34 -0.88 19.93 31.29
N CYS A 35 -0.77 18.78 30.64
CA CYS A 35 -1.90 18.15 29.93
C CYS A 35 -2.31 16.83 30.58
N THR A 36 -3.59 16.50 30.50
CA THR A 36 -4.17 15.23 30.94
C THR A 36 -5.06 14.67 29.84
N VAL A 37 -4.82 13.41 29.47
CA VAL A 37 -5.60 12.72 28.45
C VAL A 37 -7.03 12.45 28.93
N ASN A 38 -8.01 12.61 28.05
CA ASN A 38 -9.41 12.33 28.34
C ASN A 38 -9.90 10.98 27.79
N TYR A 39 -9.12 10.34 26.92
CA TYR A 39 -9.45 9.08 26.26
C TYR A 39 -8.25 8.11 26.29
N SER A 40 -8.52 6.81 26.17
CA SER A 40 -7.47 5.80 26.07
C SER A 40 -7.31 5.24 24.64
N SER A 41 -8.40 5.12 23.90
CA SER A 41 -8.35 4.60 22.53
C SER A 41 -9.57 4.93 21.68
N PHE A 42 -9.40 4.74 20.36
CA PHE A 42 -10.47 4.74 19.37
C PHE A 42 -10.30 3.57 18.40
N THR A 43 -11.41 3.10 17.85
CA THR A 43 -11.42 2.06 16.81
C THR A 43 -12.04 2.60 15.54
N LEU A 44 -11.33 2.48 14.43
CA LEU A 44 -11.76 2.82 13.09
C LEU A 44 -12.37 1.58 12.43
N THR A 45 -13.59 1.71 11.93
CA THR A 45 -14.29 0.61 11.25
C THR A 45 -13.92 0.60 9.78
N LEU A 46 -13.27 -0.47 9.36
CA LEU A 46 -12.97 -0.80 7.97
C LEU A 46 -13.90 -1.95 7.52
N PRO A 47 -14.03 -2.19 6.20
CA PRO A 47 -14.79 -3.34 5.72
C PRO A 47 -14.21 -4.66 6.28
N PRO A 48 -15.04 -5.67 6.57
CA PRO A 48 -14.59 -6.93 7.18
C PRO A 48 -13.68 -7.74 6.25
N SER A 49 -13.75 -7.50 4.94
CA SER A 49 -12.90 -8.13 3.94
C SER A 49 -12.66 -7.22 2.75
N VAL A 50 -11.55 -7.48 2.05
CA VAL A 50 -11.20 -6.85 0.78
C VAL A 50 -10.62 -7.91 -0.14
N ALA A 51 -11.18 -8.01 -1.34
CA ALA A 51 -10.65 -8.88 -2.39
C ALA A 51 -9.90 -8.04 -3.42
N VAL A 52 -8.67 -8.45 -3.78
CA VAL A 52 -7.76 -7.64 -4.60
C VAL A 52 -7.35 -8.44 -5.83
N ALA A 53 -7.55 -7.90 -7.03
CA ALA A 53 -6.96 -8.49 -8.24
C ALA A 53 -5.44 -8.58 -8.09
N ARG A 54 -4.85 -9.75 -8.39
CA ARG A 54 -3.43 -10.00 -8.11
C ARG A 54 -2.51 -8.92 -8.69
N ASP A 55 -2.77 -8.56 -9.94
CA ASP A 55 -1.94 -7.65 -10.74
C ASP A 55 -2.50 -6.22 -10.75
N LEU A 56 -3.38 -5.88 -9.79
CA LEU A 56 -3.78 -4.50 -9.53
C LEU A 56 -2.53 -3.63 -9.32
N PRO A 57 -2.44 -2.41 -9.89
CA PRO A 57 -1.25 -1.58 -9.72
C PRO A 57 -0.96 -1.24 -8.25
N ASN A 58 0.32 -1.22 -7.88
CA ASN A 58 0.72 -0.68 -6.57
C ASN A 58 0.40 0.82 -6.49
N GLY A 59 0.05 1.30 -5.30
CA GLY A 59 -0.52 2.63 -5.05
C GLY A 59 -2.05 2.67 -5.08
N SER A 60 -2.70 1.57 -5.48
CA SER A 60 -4.17 1.50 -5.53
C SER A 60 -4.79 1.45 -4.14
N ILE A 61 -5.76 2.34 -3.88
CA ILE A 61 -6.58 2.32 -2.66
C ILE A 61 -7.48 1.08 -2.67
N LEU A 62 -7.49 0.37 -1.54
CA LEU A 62 -8.18 -0.90 -1.34
C LEU A 62 -9.46 -0.78 -0.51
N THR A 63 -9.54 0.21 0.38
CA THR A 63 -10.72 0.46 1.22
C THR A 63 -11.18 1.90 1.08
N ALA A 64 -12.46 2.15 1.33
CA ALA A 64 -12.92 3.50 1.60
C ALA A 64 -12.17 4.08 2.81
N TRP A 65 -12.08 5.41 2.87
CA TRP A 65 -11.47 6.10 4.00
C TRP A 65 -12.31 5.90 5.27
N SER A 66 -11.67 5.43 6.33
CA SER A 66 -12.26 5.33 7.66
C SER A 66 -11.70 6.44 8.55
N LEU A 67 -12.57 7.04 9.36
CA LEU A 67 -12.22 8.15 10.23
C LEU A 67 -12.54 7.77 11.68
N SER A 68 -11.65 8.10 12.61
CA SER A 68 -11.98 8.05 14.04
C SER A 68 -13.06 9.09 14.38
N PRO A 69 -13.69 9.02 15.56
CA PRO A 69 -14.46 10.14 16.07
C PRO A 69 -13.62 11.42 16.09
N SER A 70 -14.18 12.51 15.59
CA SER A 70 -13.60 13.85 15.70
C SER A 70 -13.84 14.37 17.12
N LYS A 71 -12.76 14.62 17.86
CA LYS A 71 -12.81 15.17 19.22
C LYS A 71 -12.02 16.44 19.30
N ASN A 72 -12.51 17.41 20.06
CA ASN A 72 -11.80 18.64 20.36
C ASN A 72 -10.98 18.56 21.66
N ASP A 73 -11.10 17.46 22.40
CA ASP A 73 -10.68 17.33 23.79
C ASP A 73 -9.88 16.04 24.05
N TYR A 74 -9.02 15.61 23.14
CA TYR A 74 -8.13 14.47 23.43
C TYR A 74 -7.30 14.69 24.70
N TRP A 75 -6.79 15.91 24.89
CA TRP A 75 -6.17 16.36 26.14
C TRP A 75 -6.81 17.65 26.63
N THR A 76 -6.94 17.75 27.95
CA THR A 76 -7.19 19.01 28.66
C THR A 76 -5.86 19.53 29.19
N CYS A 77 -5.46 20.72 28.79
CA CYS A 77 -4.19 21.33 29.15
C CYS A 77 -4.39 22.61 29.95
N ILE A 78 -3.59 22.80 30.99
CA ILE A 78 -3.45 24.07 31.70
C ILE A 78 -2.15 24.71 31.25
N VAL A 79 -2.24 25.86 30.59
CA VAL A 79 -1.10 26.62 30.07
C VAL A 79 -0.88 27.86 30.93
N THR A 80 0.33 28.03 31.43
CA THR A 80 0.82 29.26 32.06
C THR A 80 1.72 30.00 31.08
N GLY A 81 1.46 31.27 30.80
CA GLY A 81 2.22 32.05 29.81
C GLY A 81 1.84 31.74 28.35
N GLN A 82 2.82 31.68 27.44
CA GLN A 82 2.59 31.32 26.04
C GLN A 82 3.46 30.12 25.66
N VAL A 83 2.82 29.03 25.26
CA VAL A 83 3.46 27.73 25.01
C VAL A 83 2.83 27.08 23.79
N TYR A 84 3.64 26.40 22.99
CA TYR A 84 3.08 25.50 21.98
C TYR A 84 2.63 24.21 22.67
N THR A 85 1.36 23.87 22.54
CA THR A 85 0.80 22.58 22.99
C THR A 85 -0.19 22.09 21.95
N GLY A 86 -0.16 20.82 21.58
CA GLY A 86 -1.02 20.30 20.52
C GLY A 86 -1.17 18.78 20.57
N THR A 87 -1.68 18.23 19.46
CA THR A 87 -1.80 16.80 19.25
C THR A 87 -0.84 16.38 18.14
N ASP A 88 -0.01 15.40 18.42
CA ASP A 88 0.83 14.71 17.44
C ASP A 88 0.36 13.27 17.27
N PHE A 89 0.63 12.68 16.10
CA PHE A 89 0.31 11.29 15.79
C PHE A 89 1.54 10.58 15.27
N GLU A 90 1.78 9.38 15.79
CA GLU A 90 2.83 8.50 15.33
C GLU A 90 2.28 7.15 14.90
N THR A 91 2.97 6.50 13.99
CA THR A 91 2.65 5.13 13.55
C THR A 91 2.93 4.13 14.68
N ALA A 92 2.06 3.13 14.84
CA ALA A 92 2.24 2.11 15.86
C ALA A 92 1.60 0.77 15.47
N GLY A 93 1.89 -0.27 16.26
CA GLY A 93 1.22 -1.56 16.16
C GLY A 93 1.57 -2.33 14.88
N ILE A 94 0.60 -2.48 13.97
CA ILE A 94 0.74 -3.33 12.78
C ILE A 94 1.67 -2.74 11.72
N THR A 95 2.08 -1.48 11.85
CA THR A 95 3.03 -0.87 10.93
C THR A 95 4.40 -1.51 11.08
N THR A 96 4.97 -2.04 10.01
CA THR A 96 6.22 -2.83 10.05
C THR A 96 7.48 -2.06 9.67
N GLY A 97 7.33 -0.79 9.29
CA GLY A 97 8.45 0.05 8.87
C GLY A 97 8.03 1.49 8.61
N GLY A 98 8.99 2.29 8.12
CA GLY A 98 8.76 3.68 7.71
C GLY A 98 7.87 3.83 6.47
N PRO A 99 7.64 5.07 6.01
CA PRO A 99 6.77 5.33 4.87
C PRO A 99 7.34 4.70 3.60
N THR A 100 6.43 4.16 2.77
CA THR A 100 6.74 3.62 1.44
C THR A 100 6.86 4.74 0.41
N VAL A 101 7.16 4.37 -0.84
CA VAL A 101 7.15 5.31 -1.98
C VAL A 101 5.75 5.72 -2.44
N TYR A 102 4.71 5.06 -1.94
CA TYR A 102 3.33 5.30 -2.35
C TYR A 102 2.65 6.31 -1.43
N THR A 103 1.73 7.07 -2.01
CA THR A 103 0.83 7.97 -1.29
C THR A 103 -0.62 7.68 -1.68
N ALA A 104 -1.57 8.11 -0.85
CA ALA A 104 -2.99 8.06 -1.17
C ALA A 104 -3.62 9.44 -0.95
N ASN A 105 -4.30 9.94 -1.98
CA ASN A 105 -4.89 11.28 -1.95
C ASN A 105 -6.21 11.28 -1.15
N TYR A 106 -6.27 12.12 -0.13
CA TYR A 106 -7.47 12.44 0.62
C TYR A 106 -7.71 13.95 0.57
N GLN A 107 -8.78 14.37 -0.12
CA GLN A 107 -9.17 15.78 -0.24
C GLN A 107 -8.03 16.72 -0.69
N GLY A 108 -7.23 16.27 -1.67
CA GLY A 108 -6.12 17.08 -2.20
C GLY A 108 -4.83 17.02 -1.39
N VAL A 109 -4.79 16.20 -0.33
CA VAL A 109 -3.59 15.95 0.47
C VAL A 109 -3.15 14.50 0.32
N ASP A 110 -1.89 14.31 -0.06
CA ASP A 110 -1.30 12.98 -0.17
C ASP A 110 -0.84 12.48 1.19
N PHE A 111 -1.50 11.43 1.69
CA PHE A 111 -1.10 10.75 2.90
C PHE A 111 -0.02 9.72 2.60
N GLU A 112 0.99 9.69 3.46
CA GLU A 112 2.04 8.67 3.42
C GLU A 112 1.44 7.28 3.71
N VAL A 113 1.92 6.27 2.99
CA VAL A 113 1.51 4.87 3.15
C VAL A 113 2.59 4.10 3.88
N TYR A 114 2.24 3.43 4.96
CA TYR A 114 3.15 2.63 5.78
C TYR A 114 2.86 1.13 5.59
N PRO A 115 3.88 0.26 5.51
CA PRO A 115 3.65 -1.18 5.35
C PRO A 115 2.97 -1.75 6.59
N THR A 116 2.02 -2.67 6.41
CA THR A 116 1.29 -3.32 7.51
C THR A 116 1.89 -4.69 7.86
N ASN A 117 1.20 -5.43 8.74
CA ASN A 117 1.49 -6.82 9.07
C ASN A 117 1.06 -7.80 7.96
N VAL A 118 0.36 -7.34 6.93
CA VAL A 118 0.01 -8.12 5.73
C VAL A 118 0.96 -7.75 4.60
N PRO A 119 1.87 -8.66 4.17
CA PRO A 119 2.79 -8.39 3.07
C PRO A 119 2.06 -7.93 1.81
N GLY A 120 2.59 -6.89 1.15
CA GLY A 120 1.97 -6.27 -0.03
C GLY A 120 0.85 -5.28 0.27
N VAL A 121 0.44 -5.09 1.53
CA VAL A 121 -0.58 -4.13 1.93
C VAL A 121 0.00 -3.07 2.87
N GLY A 122 -0.22 -1.82 2.50
CA GLY A 122 0.07 -0.64 3.31
C GLY A 122 -1.20 0.01 3.87
N ILE A 123 -1.01 0.91 4.81
CA ILE A 123 -2.06 1.77 5.37
C ILE A 123 -1.66 3.24 5.17
N ALA A 124 -2.49 3.97 4.43
CA ALA A 124 -2.39 5.41 4.30
C ALA A 124 -2.89 6.06 5.58
N MET A 125 -2.13 6.98 6.16
CA MET A 125 -2.52 7.64 7.42
C MET A 125 -2.32 9.15 7.38
N GLY A 126 -3.32 9.86 7.87
CA GLY A 126 -3.33 11.30 8.02
C GLY A 126 -4.43 11.70 8.99
N GLY A 127 -4.64 12.99 9.18
CA GLY A 127 -5.65 13.42 10.12
C GLY A 127 -5.90 14.91 10.19
N TYR A 128 -6.80 15.25 11.10
CA TYR A 128 -7.03 16.61 11.55
C TYR A 128 -6.49 16.78 12.95
N VAL A 129 -5.94 17.96 13.22
CA VAL A 129 -5.71 18.44 14.58
C VAL A 129 -6.77 19.49 14.90
N ILE A 130 -7.28 19.50 16.13
CA ILE A 130 -8.39 20.37 16.54
C ILE A 130 -7.96 21.18 17.77
N PRO A 131 -7.11 22.21 17.61
CA PRO A 131 -6.83 23.21 18.65
C PRO A 131 -8.11 23.95 19.04
N ASN A 132 -8.51 23.93 20.31
CA ASN A 132 -9.57 24.80 20.84
C ASN A 132 -10.84 24.83 19.97
N SER A 133 -11.26 23.67 19.47
CA SER A 133 -12.42 23.51 18.58
C SER A 133 -12.30 24.12 17.17
N LEU A 134 -11.09 24.42 16.70
CA LEU A 134 -10.81 24.87 15.33
C LEU A 134 -10.05 23.78 14.56
N PRO A 135 -10.71 22.98 13.70
CA PRO A 135 -10.04 21.94 12.93
C PRO A 135 -9.02 22.52 11.94
N ALA A 136 -7.84 21.90 11.87
CA ALA A 136 -6.82 22.19 10.88
C ALA A 136 -6.36 20.89 10.22
N GLY A 137 -6.46 20.85 8.89
CA GLY A 137 -6.13 19.69 8.06
C GLY A 137 -7.07 19.55 6.86
N PRO A 138 -7.03 18.41 6.16
CA PRO A 138 -6.26 17.22 6.50
C PRO A 138 -4.74 17.45 6.37
N ARG A 139 -3.92 16.72 7.14
CA ARG A 139 -2.45 16.74 7.03
C ARG A 139 -1.91 15.31 7.10
N THR A 140 -0.79 15.08 6.42
CA THR A 140 0.01 13.86 6.64
C THR A 140 0.58 13.84 8.05
N PHE A 141 0.85 12.63 8.58
CA PHE A 141 1.35 12.40 9.94
C PHE A 141 2.58 13.25 10.29
N SER A 142 3.54 13.36 9.37
CA SER A 142 4.78 14.13 9.55
C SER A 142 4.61 15.64 9.78
N LYS A 143 3.38 16.17 9.77
CA LYS A 143 3.06 17.60 9.88
C LYS A 143 2.03 17.94 10.97
N LEU A 144 1.73 17.01 11.88
CA LEU A 144 0.83 17.22 13.02
C LEU A 144 1.64 17.82 14.20
N GLY A 145 0.99 18.37 15.24
CA GLY A 145 1.69 18.82 16.47
C GLY A 145 1.79 20.32 16.77
N ARG A 146 1.87 21.24 15.80
CA ARG A 146 2.19 22.66 16.13
C ARG A 146 0.96 23.56 16.31
N GLN A 147 0.60 23.85 17.55
CA GLN A 147 -0.46 24.82 17.89
C GLN A 147 0.04 25.80 18.95
N TRP A 148 -0.09 27.11 18.70
CA TRP A 148 0.31 28.17 19.62
C TRP A 148 -0.84 28.49 20.57
N ASN A 149 -0.60 28.37 21.88
CA ASN A 149 -1.63 28.60 22.88
C ASN A 149 -1.22 29.68 23.89
N ASN A 150 -2.22 30.46 24.32
CA ASN A 150 -2.08 31.47 25.36
C ASN A 150 -2.44 30.88 26.73
N ASN A 151 -2.18 31.67 27.77
CA ASN A 151 -2.49 31.36 29.16
C ASN A 151 -3.97 30.96 29.35
N GLY A 152 -4.22 29.81 29.95
CA GLY A 152 -5.58 29.32 30.25
C GLY A 152 -5.74 27.80 30.09
N THR A 153 -7.00 27.36 30.17
CA THR A 153 -7.39 25.98 29.86
C THR A 153 -7.55 25.81 28.35
N ILE A 154 -6.84 24.86 27.79
CA ILE A 154 -6.73 24.58 26.36
C ILE A 154 -7.20 23.15 26.11
N TYR A 155 -7.96 22.95 25.03
CA TYR A 155 -8.43 21.64 24.61
C TYR A 155 -7.76 21.28 23.28
N ASN A 156 -6.97 20.22 23.31
CA ASN A 156 -6.28 19.71 22.13
C ASN A 156 -6.99 18.45 21.66
N GLY A 157 -7.49 18.48 20.43
CA GLY A 157 -8.19 17.36 19.83
C GLY A 157 -7.59 16.91 18.52
N GLY A 158 -8.24 15.93 17.91
CA GLY A 158 -7.86 15.41 16.61
C GLY A 158 -8.87 14.43 16.03
N GLN A 159 -8.52 13.95 14.85
CA GLN A 159 -9.22 12.90 14.14
C GLN A 159 -8.23 12.14 13.25
N LEU A 160 -8.13 10.83 13.44
CA LEU A 160 -7.32 9.96 12.58
C LEU A 160 -8.13 9.53 11.35
N ILE A 161 -7.47 9.44 10.19
CA ILE A 161 -8.03 9.01 8.92
C ILE A 161 -7.12 7.93 8.33
N VAL A 162 -7.71 6.81 7.90
CA VAL A 162 -6.97 5.67 7.34
C VAL A 162 -7.64 5.04 6.12
N ALA A 163 -6.83 4.46 5.23
CA ALA A 163 -7.28 3.53 4.19
C ALA A 163 -6.18 2.51 3.88
N LEU A 164 -6.55 1.29 3.48
CA LEU A 164 -5.58 0.30 3.00
C LEU A 164 -5.20 0.57 1.54
N VAL A 165 -3.95 0.29 1.19
CA VAL A 165 -3.37 0.54 -0.13
C VAL A 165 -2.52 -0.67 -0.55
N LYS A 166 -2.58 -1.07 -1.82
CA LYS A 166 -1.68 -2.10 -2.35
C LYS A 166 -0.29 -1.52 -2.54
N ILE A 167 0.74 -2.15 -2.00
CA ILE A 167 2.14 -1.69 -2.10
C ILE A 167 3.09 -2.75 -2.70
N GLY A 168 2.59 -3.95 -2.99
CA GLY A 168 3.34 -5.03 -3.60
C GLY A 168 2.50 -6.30 -3.78
N ASP A 169 3.16 -7.43 -4.06
CA ASP A 169 2.52 -8.74 -4.09
C ASP A 169 1.94 -9.08 -2.72
N ILE A 170 0.65 -9.42 -2.72
CA ILE A 170 -0.10 -9.62 -1.48
C ILE A 170 -0.02 -11.08 -1.08
N THR A 171 0.45 -11.32 0.14
CA THR A 171 0.24 -12.61 0.82
C THR A 171 -1.07 -12.51 1.60
N PRO A 172 -2.09 -13.35 1.30
CA PRO A 172 -3.38 -13.29 2.00
C PRO A 172 -3.23 -13.36 3.52
N GLY A 173 -4.01 -12.55 4.22
CA GLY A 173 -3.88 -12.38 5.67
C GLY A 173 -4.93 -11.44 6.24
N THR A 174 -4.82 -11.14 7.53
CA THR A 174 -5.74 -10.22 8.21
C THR A 174 -4.98 -9.00 8.73
N ALA A 175 -5.36 -7.81 8.25
CA ALA A 175 -4.89 -6.56 8.81
C ALA A 175 -5.77 -6.22 10.03
N THR A 176 -5.21 -6.22 11.23
CA THR A 176 -5.96 -6.00 12.48
C THR A 176 -5.03 -5.57 13.60
N GLY A 177 -5.46 -4.61 14.41
CA GLY A 177 -4.72 -4.15 15.59
C GLY A 177 -4.54 -2.64 15.63
N MET A 178 -3.59 -2.20 16.45
CA MET A 178 -3.23 -0.79 16.58
C MET A 178 -2.52 -0.31 15.30
N VAL A 179 -2.79 0.91 14.86
CA VAL A 179 -2.19 1.52 13.66
C VAL A 179 -1.45 2.82 13.94
N ALA A 180 -1.87 3.53 15.00
CA ALA A 180 -1.29 4.79 15.39
C ALA A 180 -1.47 5.04 16.88
N GLN A 181 -0.65 5.94 17.41
CA GLN A 181 -0.81 6.55 18.72
C GLN A 181 -0.87 8.06 18.55
N ALA A 182 -1.57 8.73 19.46
CA ALA A 182 -1.49 10.18 19.57
C ALA A 182 -0.93 10.59 20.93
N PHE A 183 -0.16 11.68 20.91
CA PHE A 183 0.49 12.25 22.08
C PHE A 183 0.11 13.72 22.23
N SER A 184 0.14 14.20 23.48
CA SER A 184 0.23 15.63 23.74
C SER A 184 1.63 16.08 23.33
N TRP A 185 1.71 17.06 22.45
CA TRP A 185 2.98 17.63 21.97
C TRP A 185 3.22 18.98 22.63
N GLN A 186 4.42 19.27 23.14
CA GLN A 186 4.72 20.54 23.82
C GLN A 186 6.10 21.10 23.49
N THR A 187 6.24 22.43 23.47
CA THR A 187 7.57 23.10 23.50
C THR A 187 7.53 24.51 24.09
N LEU A 188 8.56 24.84 24.89
CA LEU A 188 8.75 26.14 25.54
C LEU A 188 9.60 27.12 24.70
N THR A 189 10.43 26.64 23.78
CA THR A 189 11.27 27.42 22.84
C THR A 189 11.66 26.56 21.63
N PRO A 190 11.81 27.11 20.41
CA PRO A 190 12.41 26.35 19.32
C PRO A 190 13.93 26.25 19.51
N PRO A 191 14.59 25.07 19.41
CA PRO A 191 14.21 23.68 19.73
C PRO A 191 14.93 23.14 21.02
N PRO A 192 14.53 21.98 21.59
CA PRO A 192 13.68 20.93 20.99
C PRO A 192 12.25 20.87 21.53
N ALA A 193 11.36 20.42 20.64
CA ALA A 193 9.98 20.06 20.90
C ALA A 193 9.85 18.53 20.89
N GLY A 194 8.87 17.98 21.61
CA GLY A 194 8.66 16.55 21.63
C GLY A 194 7.35 16.14 22.28
N ASP A 195 7.03 14.87 22.10
CA ASP A 195 5.88 14.23 22.73
C ASP A 195 6.02 14.23 24.26
N VAL A 196 4.88 14.30 24.92
CA VAL A 196 4.77 14.24 26.38
C VAL A 196 3.98 12.97 26.74
N PRO A 197 4.60 11.77 26.70
CA PRO A 197 3.91 10.52 27.05
C PRO A 197 3.31 10.53 28.47
N SER A 198 3.91 11.29 29.39
CA SER A 198 3.39 11.46 30.75
C SER A 198 2.04 12.17 30.82
N ALA A 199 1.62 12.86 29.76
CA ALA A 199 0.27 13.43 29.66
C ALA A 199 -0.80 12.39 29.27
N GLY A 200 -0.38 11.14 29.00
CA GLY A 200 -1.22 10.05 28.52
C GLY A 200 -1.19 9.90 26.99
N VAL A 201 -1.42 8.67 26.53
CA VAL A 201 -1.34 8.26 25.12
C VAL A 201 -2.69 7.72 24.67
N ILE A 202 -3.12 8.09 23.47
CA ILE A 202 -4.35 7.57 22.85
C ILE A 202 -3.98 6.58 21.77
N ASN A 203 -4.51 5.36 21.85
CA ASN A 203 -4.25 4.31 20.88
C ASN A 203 -5.35 4.22 19.81
N PHE A 204 -4.99 4.08 18.55
CA PHE A 204 -5.94 3.93 17.45
C PHE A 204 -5.86 2.53 16.87
N TYR A 205 -7.00 1.86 16.79
CA TYR A 205 -7.14 0.51 16.28
C TYR A 205 -7.96 0.49 15.00
N ILE A 206 -7.76 -0.54 14.19
CA ILE A 206 -8.66 -0.87 13.08
C ILE A 206 -9.42 -2.16 13.38
N THR A 207 -10.65 -2.26 12.89
CA THR A 207 -11.36 -3.55 12.87
C THR A 207 -10.64 -4.54 11.94
N PRO A 208 -10.74 -5.86 12.18
CA PRO A 208 -10.09 -6.84 11.32
C PRO A 208 -10.57 -6.76 9.86
N VAL A 209 -9.61 -6.78 8.93
CA VAL A 209 -9.86 -6.81 7.49
C VAL A 209 -9.19 -8.04 6.89
N VAL A 210 -9.99 -8.99 6.42
CA VAL A 210 -9.48 -10.17 5.70
C VAL A 210 -9.14 -9.78 4.27
N ILE A 211 -7.87 -9.90 3.89
CA ILE A 211 -7.38 -9.54 2.56
C ILE A 211 -7.18 -10.83 1.76
N THR A 212 -7.85 -10.92 0.60
CA THR A 212 -7.73 -12.03 -0.33
C THR A 212 -7.24 -11.55 -1.70
N VAL A 213 -6.65 -12.47 -2.45
CA VAL A 213 -6.14 -12.21 -3.80
C VAL A 213 -6.96 -12.99 -4.81
N LEU A 214 -7.44 -12.30 -5.83
CA LEU A 214 -8.28 -12.85 -6.89
C LEU A 214 -7.40 -13.35 -8.04
N THR A 215 -7.53 -14.65 -8.36
CA THR A 215 -6.88 -15.31 -9.49
C THR A 215 -7.78 -16.44 -10.00
N CYS A 216 -7.60 -16.86 -11.25
CA CYS A 216 -8.16 -18.10 -11.76
C CYS A 216 -7.18 -19.27 -11.57
N GLN A 217 -7.71 -20.49 -11.58
CA GLN A 217 -6.93 -21.72 -11.69
C GLN A 217 -6.60 -22.00 -13.16
N THR A 218 -5.33 -22.26 -13.44
CA THR A 218 -4.83 -22.51 -14.80
C THR A 218 -4.12 -23.86 -14.86
N PRO A 219 -4.82 -24.94 -15.28
CA PRO A 219 -4.20 -26.27 -15.38
C PRO A 219 -3.20 -26.33 -16.55
N ASP A 220 -2.17 -27.16 -16.38
CA ASP A 220 -1.21 -27.47 -17.44
C ASP A 220 -1.88 -28.23 -18.59
N VAL A 221 -1.40 -28.00 -19.81
CA VAL A 221 -1.93 -28.61 -21.04
C VAL A 221 -0.82 -29.33 -21.80
N THR A 222 -1.01 -30.61 -22.05
CA THR A 222 -0.15 -31.43 -22.91
C THR A 222 -0.80 -31.57 -24.28
N VAL A 223 -0.10 -31.12 -25.33
CA VAL A 223 -0.61 -31.18 -26.71
C VAL A 223 0.16 -32.25 -27.50
N PRO A 224 -0.43 -33.42 -27.76
CA PRO A 224 0.22 -34.43 -28.59
C PRO A 224 0.24 -33.97 -30.05
N MET A 225 1.43 -33.66 -30.56
CA MET A 225 1.64 -33.19 -31.94
C MET A 225 1.76 -34.33 -32.96
N GLY A 226 1.92 -35.57 -32.48
CA GLY A 226 2.07 -36.75 -33.31
C GLY A 226 3.38 -36.76 -34.12
N ILE A 227 3.44 -37.68 -35.09
CA ILE A 227 4.59 -37.88 -35.97
C ILE A 227 4.26 -37.30 -37.35
N GLN A 228 5.18 -36.49 -37.87
CA GLN A 228 5.11 -35.94 -39.22
C GLN A 228 6.35 -36.31 -40.04
N GLY A 229 6.14 -36.56 -41.33
CA GLY A 229 7.20 -36.85 -42.29
C GLY A 229 7.39 -35.71 -43.30
N PRO A 230 8.41 -35.78 -44.17
CA PRO A 230 8.68 -34.76 -45.17
C PRO A 230 7.51 -34.45 -46.12
N ALA A 231 6.66 -35.45 -46.41
CA ALA A 231 5.46 -35.28 -47.22
C ALA A 231 4.39 -34.40 -46.55
N ASP A 232 4.34 -34.38 -45.20
CA ASP A 232 3.46 -33.50 -44.43
C ASP A 232 3.99 -32.05 -44.38
N LEU A 233 5.27 -31.84 -44.70
CA LEU A 233 5.96 -30.55 -44.63
C LEU A 233 6.67 -30.23 -45.97
N PRO A 234 5.93 -30.12 -47.09
CA PRO A 234 6.51 -30.12 -48.44
C PRO A 234 7.32 -28.85 -48.76
N SER A 235 7.03 -27.71 -48.12
CA SER A 235 7.69 -26.42 -48.33
C SER A 235 7.85 -25.64 -47.03
N ILE A 236 8.73 -24.63 -47.02
CA ILE A 236 8.85 -23.68 -45.91
C ILE A 236 7.50 -23.01 -45.70
N GLY A 237 7.04 -22.98 -44.46
CA GLY A 237 5.68 -22.56 -44.15
C GLY A 237 4.98 -23.48 -43.16
N PRO A 238 3.70 -23.20 -42.88
CA PRO A 238 2.90 -24.04 -42.02
C PRO A 238 2.62 -25.41 -42.66
N ALA A 239 2.56 -26.46 -41.83
CA ALA A 239 2.07 -27.75 -42.29
C ALA A 239 0.65 -27.61 -42.88
N PRO A 240 0.40 -28.04 -44.12
CA PRO A 240 -0.92 -27.98 -44.75
C PRO A 240 -1.92 -28.98 -44.15
N SER A 241 -1.45 -30.01 -43.43
CA SER A 241 -2.26 -31.04 -42.80
C SER A 241 -1.73 -31.38 -41.40
N LYS A 242 -2.52 -32.14 -40.62
CA LYS A 242 -2.23 -32.60 -39.24
C LYS A 242 -2.05 -31.46 -38.22
N VAL A 243 -3.17 -31.08 -37.64
CA VAL A 243 -3.26 -30.04 -36.61
C VAL A 243 -3.73 -30.65 -35.30
N SER A 244 -3.18 -30.17 -34.19
CA SER A 244 -3.57 -30.60 -32.85
C SER A 244 -4.40 -29.52 -32.19
N SER A 245 -5.69 -29.78 -32.01
CA SER A 245 -6.60 -28.89 -31.29
C SER A 245 -6.50 -29.14 -29.79
N PHE A 246 -6.49 -28.07 -29.01
CA PHE A 246 -6.47 -28.13 -27.55
C PHE A 246 -7.14 -26.88 -26.96
N ASN A 247 -7.41 -26.93 -25.67
CA ASN A 247 -8.02 -25.82 -24.94
C ASN A 247 -7.07 -25.35 -23.85
N LEU A 248 -6.95 -24.04 -23.68
CA LEU A 248 -6.45 -23.45 -22.44
C LEU A 248 -7.66 -23.12 -21.58
N SER A 249 -7.61 -23.51 -20.30
CA SER A 249 -8.71 -23.30 -19.37
C SER A 249 -8.31 -22.32 -18.27
N LEU A 250 -9.19 -21.37 -17.98
CA LEU A 250 -9.13 -20.56 -16.76
C LEU A 250 -10.35 -20.95 -15.93
N ASN A 251 -10.14 -21.74 -14.90
CA ASN A 251 -11.19 -22.31 -14.07
C ASN A 251 -11.36 -21.51 -12.78
N ASN A 252 -12.56 -21.54 -12.23
CA ASN A 252 -12.90 -20.96 -10.92
C ASN A 252 -12.43 -19.49 -10.82
N CYS A 253 -12.56 -18.73 -11.90
CA CYS A 253 -12.29 -17.30 -11.88
C CYS A 253 -13.32 -16.64 -10.96
N PRO A 254 -12.89 -15.92 -9.91
CA PRO A 254 -13.82 -15.33 -8.96
C PRO A 254 -14.56 -14.16 -9.58
N GLY A 255 -15.88 -14.11 -9.34
CA GLY A 255 -16.67 -12.90 -9.49
C GLY A 255 -16.52 -12.00 -8.28
N GLY A 256 -17.06 -10.79 -8.38
CA GLY A 256 -17.02 -9.83 -7.28
C GLY A 256 -17.88 -8.62 -7.52
N THR A 257 -17.70 -7.60 -6.69
CA THR A 257 -18.39 -6.33 -6.84
C THR A 257 -17.38 -5.23 -6.57
N ALA A 258 -17.20 -4.33 -7.54
CA ALA A 258 -16.36 -3.15 -7.35
C ALA A 258 -16.81 -2.37 -6.12
N VAL A 259 -15.85 -2.02 -5.26
CA VAL A 259 -16.10 -1.18 -4.10
C VAL A 259 -15.96 0.28 -4.54
N SER A 260 -17.04 1.05 -4.40
CA SER A 260 -17.05 2.46 -4.80
C SER A 260 -15.94 3.26 -4.10
N GLY A 261 -15.20 4.06 -4.87
CA GLY A 261 -14.08 4.87 -4.38
C GLY A 261 -12.78 4.09 -4.13
N THR A 262 -12.71 2.82 -4.52
CA THR A 262 -11.50 2.00 -4.42
C THR A 262 -11.26 1.23 -5.73
N TYR A 263 -10.15 0.50 -5.79
CA TYR A 263 -9.82 -0.39 -6.91
C TYR A 263 -10.00 -1.88 -6.57
N ALA A 264 -10.67 -2.17 -5.46
CA ALA A 264 -10.83 -3.52 -4.95
C ALA A 264 -12.24 -4.08 -5.21
N GLY A 265 -12.40 -5.37 -4.94
CA GLY A 265 -13.67 -6.07 -4.88
C GLY A 265 -13.97 -6.96 -6.08
N GLN A 266 -13.26 -6.82 -7.20
CA GLN A 266 -13.40 -7.69 -8.37
C GLN A 266 -12.16 -7.65 -9.27
N ILE A 267 -12.05 -8.60 -10.19
CA ILE A 267 -11.19 -8.51 -11.38
C ILE A 267 -12.00 -7.77 -12.44
N HIS A 268 -11.44 -6.74 -13.08
CA HIS A 268 -12.10 -6.01 -14.17
C HIS A 268 -11.81 -6.62 -15.53
N SER A 269 -10.59 -7.10 -15.73
CA SER A 269 -10.21 -7.77 -16.96
C SER A 269 -9.15 -8.84 -16.73
N ILE A 270 -9.18 -9.85 -17.60
CA ILE A 270 -8.17 -10.89 -17.66
C ILE A 270 -7.47 -10.78 -19.00
N GLN A 271 -6.14 -10.79 -18.98
CA GLN A 271 -5.33 -10.90 -20.18
C GLN A 271 -4.42 -12.12 -20.08
N TYR A 272 -4.04 -12.70 -21.21
CA TYR A 272 -3.13 -13.83 -21.25
C TYR A 272 -2.09 -13.65 -22.36
N ARG A 273 -0.90 -14.18 -22.10
CA ARG A 273 0.26 -14.19 -23.02
C ARG A 273 0.87 -15.57 -23.01
N ILE A 274 1.36 -16.03 -24.16
CA ILE A 274 2.10 -17.30 -24.26
C ILE A 274 3.52 -17.00 -24.75
N ASP A 275 4.50 -17.51 -24.02
CA ASP A 275 5.92 -17.31 -24.27
C ASP A 275 6.61 -18.67 -24.45
N PRO A 276 7.19 -18.96 -25.62
CA PRO A 276 7.98 -20.17 -25.82
C PRO A 276 9.23 -20.20 -24.94
N SER A 277 9.43 -21.27 -24.18
CA SER A 277 10.53 -21.36 -23.21
C SER A 277 11.91 -21.41 -23.86
N SER A 278 12.02 -21.95 -25.08
CA SER A 278 13.25 -21.96 -25.90
C SER A 278 13.34 -20.77 -26.86
N GLY A 279 12.45 -19.78 -26.73
CA GLY A 279 12.37 -18.63 -27.61
C GLY A 279 11.78 -18.95 -28.98
N LEU A 280 11.98 -18.03 -29.92
CA LEU A 280 11.47 -18.11 -31.28
C LEU A 280 12.54 -18.61 -32.24
N VAL A 281 12.13 -19.25 -33.33
CA VAL A 281 13.05 -19.58 -34.43
C VAL A 281 13.55 -18.28 -35.06
N ALA A 282 14.85 -18.16 -35.27
CA ALA A 282 15.47 -16.97 -35.86
C ALA A 282 14.79 -16.58 -37.20
N GLY A 283 14.42 -15.31 -37.34
CA GLY A 283 13.71 -14.79 -38.50
C GLY A 283 12.19 -14.98 -38.47
N TYR A 284 11.63 -15.61 -37.43
CA TYR A 284 10.19 -15.82 -37.27
C TYR A 284 9.69 -15.19 -35.95
N SER A 285 8.62 -14.40 -36.03
CA SER A 285 7.99 -13.78 -34.84
C SER A 285 6.89 -14.65 -34.20
N ASN A 286 6.47 -15.72 -34.88
CA ASN A 286 5.30 -16.52 -34.56
C ASN A 286 5.56 -18.03 -34.66
N VAL A 287 6.83 -18.45 -34.62
CA VAL A 287 7.24 -19.84 -34.65
C VAL A 287 8.15 -20.10 -33.46
N ALA A 288 7.66 -20.91 -32.51
CA ALA A 288 8.39 -21.34 -31.35
C ALA A 288 9.52 -22.30 -31.74
N ALA A 289 10.69 -22.09 -31.15
CA ALA A 289 11.80 -23.01 -31.27
C ALA A 289 11.51 -24.32 -30.51
N LEU A 290 12.06 -25.43 -31.02
CA LEU A 290 12.04 -26.70 -30.33
C LEU A 290 13.00 -26.71 -29.14
N SER A 291 12.78 -27.65 -28.23
CA SER A 291 13.51 -27.84 -26.99
C SER A 291 14.03 -29.27 -26.87
N GLY A 292 15.03 -29.47 -26.01
CA GLY A 292 15.65 -30.78 -25.74
C GLY A 292 16.84 -31.11 -26.63
N SER A 293 17.49 -32.24 -26.33
CA SER A 293 18.62 -32.80 -27.09
C SER A 293 18.50 -34.32 -27.12
N PRO A 294 18.47 -34.98 -28.30
CA PRO A 294 18.49 -34.37 -29.64
C PRO A 294 17.16 -33.68 -29.99
N THR A 295 17.16 -32.86 -31.05
CA THR A 295 15.96 -32.18 -31.56
C THR A 295 15.89 -32.25 -33.09
N ALA A 296 14.69 -32.27 -33.65
CA ALA A 296 14.48 -32.21 -35.11
C ALA A 296 15.00 -30.88 -35.69
N ALA A 297 15.44 -30.92 -36.95
CA ALA A 297 15.95 -29.73 -37.64
C ALA A 297 14.94 -29.18 -38.64
N GLY A 298 14.97 -27.86 -38.87
CA GLY A 298 14.18 -27.18 -39.89
C GLY A 298 12.68 -27.13 -39.64
N VAL A 299 12.26 -27.30 -38.38
CA VAL A 299 10.87 -27.18 -37.95
C VAL A 299 10.76 -26.40 -36.64
N GLY A 300 9.60 -25.79 -36.42
CA GLY A 300 9.18 -25.21 -35.14
C GLY A 300 7.68 -25.41 -34.94
N ILE A 301 7.12 -24.82 -33.87
CA ILE A 301 5.70 -24.93 -33.56
C ILE A 301 5.03 -23.56 -33.72
N GLN A 302 3.88 -23.54 -34.38
CA GLN A 302 3.04 -22.35 -34.50
C GLN A 302 1.69 -22.62 -33.83
N LEU A 303 1.27 -21.71 -32.96
CA LEU A 303 -0.08 -21.66 -32.41
C LEU A 303 -0.97 -20.74 -33.24
N TYR A 304 -2.26 -21.06 -33.30
CA TYR A 304 -3.28 -20.24 -33.93
C TYR A 304 -4.63 -20.49 -33.26
N ASP A 305 -5.55 -19.55 -33.41
CA ASP A 305 -6.88 -19.65 -32.83
C ASP A 305 -7.84 -20.43 -33.74
N ARG A 306 -9.06 -20.66 -33.25
CA ARG A 306 -10.11 -21.37 -33.99
C ARG A 306 -10.56 -20.67 -35.28
N THR A 307 -10.29 -19.37 -35.43
CA THR A 307 -10.60 -18.61 -36.66
C THR A 307 -9.53 -18.78 -37.73
N GLY A 308 -8.39 -19.40 -37.39
CA GLY A 308 -7.23 -19.54 -38.25
C GLY A 308 -6.21 -18.41 -38.11
N ALA A 309 -6.44 -17.46 -37.19
CA ALA A 309 -5.51 -16.36 -36.96
C ALA A 309 -4.31 -16.83 -36.15
N VAL A 310 -3.11 -16.49 -36.61
CA VAL A 310 -1.87 -16.90 -35.96
C VAL A 310 -1.75 -16.21 -34.60
N PHE A 311 -1.42 -16.99 -33.57
CA PHE A 311 -1.24 -16.46 -32.22
C PHE A 311 0.05 -15.64 -32.11
N PRO A 312 -0.02 -14.38 -31.64
CA PRO A 312 1.17 -13.55 -31.44
C PRO A 312 1.85 -13.88 -30.10
N TYR A 313 2.90 -14.70 -30.14
CA TYR A 313 3.73 -14.95 -28.94
C TYR A 313 4.26 -13.65 -28.33
N GLY A 314 4.46 -13.63 -27.01
CA GLY A 314 4.99 -12.45 -26.31
C GLY A 314 4.04 -11.27 -26.20
N THR A 315 2.79 -11.40 -26.67
CA THR A 315 1.78 -10.34 -26.64
C THR A 315 0.62 -10.71 -25.72
N TYR A 316 0.16 -9.77 -24.90
CA TYR A 316 -1.04 -9.95 -24.09
C TYR A 316 -2.30 -9.81 -24.94
N ILE A 317 -3.24 -10.74 -24.76
CA ILE A 317 -4.53 -10.77 -25.42
C ILE A 317 -5.60 -10.75 -24.34
N ALA A 318 -6.62 -9.91 -24.54
CA ALA A 318 -7.75 -9.85 -23.63
C ALA A 318 -8.60 -11.13 -23.72
N LEU A 319 -8.99 -11.66 -22.57
CA LEU A 319 -9.98 -12.73 -22.50
C LEU A 319 -11.37 -12.16 -22.80
N ASN A 320 -11.92 -12.55 -23.94
CA ASN A 320 -13.25 -12.11 -24.34
C ASN A 320 -14.34 -12.78 -23.49
N GLY A 321 -15.35 -11.99 -23.11
CA GLY A 321 -16.53 -12.50 -22.40
C GLY A 321 -16.34 -12.77 -20.91
N PHE A 322 -15.23 -12.31 -20.31
CA PHE A 322 -15.07 -12.37 -18.85
C PHE A 322 -16.17 -11.56 -18.14
N ASP A 323 -16.94 -12.24 -17.30
CA ASP A 323 -17.95 -11.64 -16.44
C ASP A 323 -17.32 -11.34 -15.08
N SER A 324 -16.98 -10.07 -14.84
CA SER A 324 -16.37 -9.62 -13.59
C SER A 324 -17.29 -9.77 -12.37
N ALA A 325 -18.61 -9.75 -12.59
CA ALA A 325 -19.59 -9.80 -11.51
C ALA A 325 -19.79 -11.24 -11.02
N ASN A 326 -19.96 -12.19 -11.95
CA ASN A 326 -20.26 -13.58 -11.63
C ASN A 326 -19.04 -14.50 -11.66
N GLY A 327 -17.95 -14.10 -12.31
CA GLY A 327 -16.78 -14.94 -12.51
C GLY A 327 -17.08 -16.09 -13.47
N GLY A 328 -16.46 -17.25 -13.25
CA GLY A 328 -16.80 -18.49 -13.96
C GLY A 328 -15.60 -19.27 -14.50
N ASN A 329 -15.89 -20.11 -15.50
CA ASN A 329 -14.90 -20.92 -16.19
C ASN A 329 -14.82 -20.47 -17.65
N TYR A 330 -13.60 -20.31 -18.14
CA TYR A 330 -13.33 -19.79 -19.48
C TYR A 330 -12.45 -20.76 -20.24
N THR A 331 -12.76 -20.93 -21.52
CA THR A 331 -12.03 -21.82 -22.43
C THR A 331 -11.56 -21.03 -23.62
N ILE A 332 -10.25 -21.08 -23.89
CA ILE A 332 -9.61 -20.49 -25.05
C ILE A 332 -9.27 -21.63 -26.02
N PRO A 333 -10.05 -21.83 -27.09
CA PRO A 333 -9.80 -22.89 -28.06
C PRO A 333 -8.61 -22.50 -28.95
N MET A 334 -7.61 -23.37 -28.98
CA MET A 334 -6.36 -23.18 -29.67
C MET A 334 -6.06 -24.36 -30.59
N GLN A 335 -5.21 -24.12 -31.59
CA GLN A 335 -4.67 -25.16 -32.44
C GLN A 335 -3.16 -24.99 -32.57
N ALA A 336 -2.46 -26.10 -32.68
CA ALA A 336 -1.02 -26.16 -32.92
C ALA A 336 -0.73 -26.90 -34.22
N ARG A 337 0.34 -26.50 -34.89
CA ARG A 337 0.91 -27.22 -36.04
C ARG A 337 2.42 -27.09 -36.06
N TYR A 338 3.10 -28.04 -36.70
CA TYR A 338 4.49 -27.82 -37.09
C TYR A 338 4.57 -26.77 -38.21
N TYR A 339 5.65 -26.02 -38.19
CA TYR A 339 5.99 -25.02 -39.19
C TYR A 339 7.38 -25.34 -39.72
N ARG A 340 7.51 -25.60 -41.03
CA ARG A 340 8.81 -25.85 -41.66
C ARG A 340 9.56 -24.54 -41.83
N THR A 341 10.74 -24.45 -41.24
CA THR A 341 11.60 -23.27 -41.24
C THR A 341 12.86 -23.45 -42.10
N GLY A 342 13.15 -24.68 -42.54
CA GLY A 342 14.33 -24.96 -43.38
C GLY A 342 14.45 -26.40 -43.85
N ALA A 343 15.69 -26.90 -43.94
CA ALA A 343 15.99 -28.28 -44.28
C ALA A 343 15.59 -29.22 -43.13
N LEU A 344 14.82 -30.26 -43.44
CA LEU A 344 14.27 -31.17 -42.44
C LEU A 344 15.31 -32.19 -41.96
N GLY A 345 15.42 -32.34 -40.64
CA GLY A 345 16.19 -33.41 -39.99
C GLY A 345 15.31 -34.17 -39.01
N ALA A 346 15.40 -35.51 -39.02
CA ALA A 346 14.61 -36.35 -38.14
C ALA A 346 15.04 -36.19 -36.67
N GLY A 347 14.06 -36.25 -35.77
CA GLY A 347 14.31 -36.20 -34.33
C GLY A 347 13.04 -35.87 -33.53
N PRO A 348 13.14 -35.81 -32.20
CA PRO A 348 12.06 -35.30 -31.35
C PRO A 348 11.78 -33.82 -31.63
N ALA A 349 10.50 -33.44 -31.67
CA ALA A 349 10.08 -32.07 -31.96
C ALA A 349 9.21 -31.51 -30.81
N ASN A 350 9.78 -31.53 -29.61
CA ASN A 350 9.09 -31.08 -28.39
C ASN A 350 9.33 -29.59 -28.16
N ALA A 351 8.34 -28.88 -27.61
CA ALA A 351 8.51 -27.52 -27.10
C ALA A 351 7.73 -27.35 -25.79
N THR A 352 8.21 -26.47 -24.94
CA THR A 352 7.49 -25.98 -23.77
C THR A 352 7.19 -24.49 -23.94
N MET A 353 6.05 -24.05 -23.42
CA MET A 353 5.62 -22.66 -23.45
C MET A 353 5.01 -22.32 -22.10
N THR A 354 5.17 -21.07 -21.67
CA THR A 354 4.58 -20.55 -20.43
C THR A 354 3.42 -19.64 -20.77
N MET A 355 2.26 -19.91 -20.16
CA MET A 355 1.12 -18.99 -20.21
C MET A 355 1.18 -18.06 -18.99
N THR A 356 1.31 -16.76 -19.25
CA THR A 356 1.21 -15.72 -18.21
C THR A 356 -0.18 -15.11 -18.25
N VAL A 357 -0.90 -15.13 -17.13
CA VAL A 357 -2.20 -14.47 -16.98
C VAL A 357 -2.01 -13.19 -16.18
N LEU A 358 -2.71 -12.11 -16.55
CA LEU A 358 -2.81 -10.87 -15.80
C LEU A 358 -4.25 -10.63 -15.35
N TYR A 359 -4.41 -10.22 -14.10
CA TYR A 359 -5.68 -9.88 -13.45
C TYR A 359 -5.66 -8.40 -13.05
N GLN A 360 -6.37 -7.55 -13.80
CA GLN A 360 -6.43 -6.09 -13.59
C GLN A 360 -7.71 -5.67 -12.88
#